data_AF-A0A8T6YBN3-F1
#
_entry.id   AF-A0A8T6YBN3-F1
#
_cell.length_a   1.000
_cell.length_b   1.000
_cell.length_c   1.000
_cell.angle_alpha   90.00
_cell.angle_beta   90.00
_cell.angle_gamma   90.00
#
_symmetry.space_group_name_H-M   'P 1'
#
loop_
_entity.id
_entity.type
_entity.pdbx_description
1 polymer ?
#
loop_
_entity_poly.entity_id
_entity_poly.type
_entity_poly.pdbx_seq_one_letter_code
_entity_poly.pdbx_strand_id
1 'polypeptide(L)' 'MGQLLELSKKIDEIISQKGMDRLTTRGRIGLKSGVLMAFNENTPDDAAKIAKIKEAAREVLGTGV' A
#
# COMPACT_ATOMS: atom_id res chain seq x y z
N MET A 1 12.41 3.34 10.40
CA MET A 1 11.65 3.66 9.18
C MET A 1 10.16 3.59 9.52
N GLY A 2 9.33 4.52 9.06
CA GLY A 2 7.90 4.56 9.41
C GLY A 2 7.11 3.38 8.83
N GLN A 3 6.12 2.90 9.55
CA GLN A 3 5.25 1.77 9.16
C GLN A 3 4.52 2.02 7.83
N LEU A 4 4.11 3.26 7.53
CA LEU A 4 3.49 3.58 6.24
C LEU A 4 4.46 3.40 5.07
N LEU A 5 5.70 3.82 5.24
CA LEU A 5 6.73 3.68 4.21
C LEU A 5 7.08 2.21 3.99
N GLU A 6 7.26 1.45 5.08
CA GLU A 6 7.47 -0.01 5.04
C GLU A 6 6.31 -0.74 4.34
N LEU A 7 5.07 -0.43 4.71
CA LEU A 7 3.88 -0.99 4.10
C LEU A 7 3.81 -0.71 2.59
N SER A 8 4.14 0.52 2.19
CA SER A 8 4.19 0.89 0.76
C SER A 8 5.26 0.11 0.00
N LYS A 9 6.44 -0.13 0.59
CA LYS A 9 7.50 -0.93 -0.03
C LYS A 9 7.09 -2.40 -0.15
N LYS A 10 6.50 -2.98 0.90
CA LYS A 10 6.01 -4.36 0.89
C LYS A 10 4.92 -4.60 -0.16
N ILE A 11 4.02 -3.62 -0.36
CA ILE A 11 3.04 -3.67 -1.44
C ILE A 11 3.73 -3.68 -2.81
N ASP A 12 4.75 -2.84 -3.01
CA ASP A 12 5.52 -2.84 -4.26
C ASP A 12 6.25 -4.16 -4.52
N GLU A 13 6.79 -4.80 -3.49
CA GLU A 13 7.41 -6.13 -3.59
C GLU A 13 6.41 -7.19 -4.04
N ILE A 14 5.22 -7.24 -3.45
CA ILE A 14 4.18 -8.22 -3.83
C ILE A 14 3.67 -7.96 -5.24
N ILE A 15 3.46 -6.70 -5.61
CA ILE A 15 3.08 -6.30 -6.97
C ILE A 15 4.12 -6.84 -7.97
N SER A 16 5.41 -6.62 -7.68
CA SER A 16 6.52 -7.08 -8.51
C SER A 16 6.57 -8.61 -8.62
N GLN A 17 6.45 -9.31 -7.49
CA GLN A 17 6.43 -10.78 -7.44
C GLN A 17 5.26 -11.38 -8.23
N LYS A 18 4.12 -10.70 -8.27
CA LYS A 18 2.94 -11.13 -9.03
C LYS A 18 2.95 -10.70 -10.50
N GLY A 19 3.97 -9.96 -10.95
CA GLY A 19 4.03 -9.42 -12.31
C GLY A 19 2.89 -8.45 -12.62
N MET A 20 2.34 -7.77 -11.62
CA MET A 20 1.24 -6.81 -11.78
C MET A 20 1.77 -5.43 -12.17
N ASP A 21 1.00 -4.66 -12.94
CA ASP A 21 1.37 -3.27 -13.23
C ASP A 21 1.34 -2.43 -11.96
N ARG A 22 2.49 -1.82 -11.62
CA ARG A 22 2.66 -1.09 -10.37
C ARG A 22 1.78 0.14 -10.29
N LEU A 23 1.71 0.94 -11.34
CA LEU A 23 0.98 2.20 -11.33
C LEU A 23 -0.52 1.96 -11.15
N THR A 24 -1.09 1.07 -11.96
CA THR A 24 -2.50 0.70 -11.92
C THR A 24 -2.87 0.05 -10.60
N THR A 25 -2.04 -0.88 -10.10
CA THR A 25 -2.33 -1.60 -8.85
C THR A 25 -2.26 -0.68 -7.64
N ARG A 26 -1.23 0.17 -7.53
CA ARG A 26 -1.16 1.19 -6.47
C ARG A 26 -2.31 2.18 -6.56
N GLY A 27 -2.66 2.62 -7.77
CA GLY A 27 -3.82 3.50 -7.98
C GLY A 27 -5.11 2.88 -7.46
N ARG A 28 -5.36 1.60 -7.75
CA ARG A 28 -6.52 0.86 -7.23
C ARG A 28 -6.53 0.76 -5.71
N ILE A 29 -5.39 0.45 -5.08
CA ILE A 29 -5.27 0.39 -3.61
C ILE A 29 -5.54 1.78 -3.01
N GLY A 30 -4.97 2.83 -3.59
CA GLY A 30 -5.16 4.21 -3.12
C GLY A 30 -6.61 4.67 -3.21
N LEU A 31 -7.28 4.40 -4.34
CA LEU A 31 -8.71 4.70 -4.53
C LEU A 31 -9.59 3.93 -3.53
N LYS A 32 -9.31 2.63 -3.32
CA LYS A 32 -10.10 1.79 -2.41
C LYS A 32 -9.89 2.14 -0.94
N SER A 33 -8.65 2.44 -0.53
CA SER A 33 -8.33 2.87 0.84
C SER A 33 -8.72 4.32 1.13
N GLY A 34 -8.89 5.15 0.09
CA GLY A 34 -9.00 6.60 0.22
C GLY A 34 -7.69 7.27 0.67
N VAL A 35 -6.55 6.60 0.49
CA VAL A 35 -5.23 7.10 0.92
C VAL A 35 -4.27 7.17 -0.26
N LEU A 36 -3.69 8.34 -0.48
CA LEU A 36 -2.59 8.49 -1.45
C LEU A 36 -1.31 7.87 -0.88
N MET A 37 -0.81 6.82 -1.53
CA MET A 37 0.40 6.11 -1.09
C MET A 37 1.69 6.82 -1.56
N ALA A 38 1.88 8.09 -1.21
CA ALA A 38 3.08 8.87 -1.52
C ALA A 38 3.89 9.14 -0.24
N PHE A 39 4.29 8.07 0.45
CA PHE A 39 4.99 8.16 1.74
C PHE A 39 6.50 8.27 1.58
N ASN A 40 7.12 9.02 2.48
CA ASN A 40 8.56 9.19 2.60
C ASN A 40 8.99 9.02 4.07
N GLU A 41 10.29 9.18 4.34
CA GLU A 41 10.87 8.98 5.67
C GLU A 41 10.34 9.95 6.73
N ASN A 42 9.82 11.11 6.31
CA ASN A 42 9.25 12.15 7.16
C ASN A 42 7.73 12.03 7.32
N THR A 43 7.09 11.06 6.67
CA THR A 43 5.66 10.86 6.79
C THR A 43 5.35 10.24 8.16
N PRO A 44 4.57 10.91 9.02
CA PRO A 44 4.22 10.35 10.32
C PRO A 44 3.31 9.14 10.14
N ASP A 45 3.51 8.14 10.99
CA ASP A 45 2.65 6.96 11.00
C ASP A 45 1.24 7.33 11.50
N ASP A 46 0.26 6.70 10.86
CA ASP A 46 -1.16 6.89 11.14
C ASP A 46 -1.82 5.50 11.11
N ALA A 47 -2.23 5.03 12.28
CA ALA A 47 -2.80 3.70 12.45
C ALA A 47 -4.08 3.50 11.60
N ALA A 48 -4.88 4.54 11.40
CA ALA A 48 -6.08 4.47 10.59
C ALA A 48 -5.75 4.33 9.10
N LYS A 49 -4.74 5.06 8.61
CA LYS A 49 -4.26 4.91 7.22
C LYS A 49 -3.65 3.53 6.98
N ILE A 50 -2.84 3.04 7.91
CA ILE A 50 -2.24 1.71 7.84
C ILE A 50 -3.31 0.63 7.73
N ALA A 51 -4.34 0.68 8.58
CA ALA A 51 -5.44 -0.29 8.53
C ALA A 51 -6.17 -0.26 7.18
N LYS A 52 -6.56 0.94 6.70
CA LYS A 52 -7.24 1.11 5.41
C LYS A 52 -6.43 0.60 4.23
N ILE A 53 -5.12 0.84 4.23
CA ILE A 53 -4.22 0.37 3.16
C ILE A 53 -4.12 -1.15 3.20
N LYS A 54 -3.99 -1.77 4.39
CA LYS A 54 -3.92 -3.23 4.52
C LYS A 54 -5.18 -3.91 4.03
N GLU A 55 -6.36 -3.40 4.38
CA GLU A 55 -7.63 -3.93 3.88
C GLU A 55 -7.74 -3.80 2.37
N ALA A 56 -7.48 -2.60 1.83
CA ALA A 56 -7.53 -2.37 0.38
C ALA A 56 -6.52 -3.22 -0.39
N ALA A 57 -5.30 -3.36 0.13
CA ALA A 57 -4.26 -4.19 -0.46
C ALA A 57 -4.65 -5.67 -0.43
N ARG A 58 -5.27 -6.17 0.66
CA ARG A 58 -5.77 -7.54 0.71
C ARG A 58 -6.79 -7.83 -0.39
N GLU A 59 -7.70 -6.90 -0.63
CA GLU A 59 -8.71 -7.03 -1.67
C GLU A 59 -8.14 -6.92 -3.09
N VAL A 60 -7.20 -5.99 -3.33
CA VAL A 60 -6.64 -5.77 -4.67
C VAL A 60 -5.59 -6.81 -5.04
N LEU A 61 -4.73 -7.19 -4.09
CA LEU A 61 -3.65 -8.15 -4.31
C LEU A 61 -4.12 -9.59 -4.11
N GLY A 62 -5.28 -9.81 -3.46
CA GLY A 62 -5.78 -11.15 -3.12
C GLY A 62 -4.91 -11.88 -2.08
N THR A 63 -4.05 -11.16 -1.36
CA THR A 63 -3.18 -11.69 -0.29
C THR A 63 -2.92 -10.62 0.76
N GLY A 64 -2.62 -11.04 1.99
CA GLY A 64 -2.30 -10.11 3.08
C GLY A 64 -0.94 -9.41 2.90
N VAL A 65 -0.82 -8.24 3.54
CA VAL A 65 0.40 -7.42 3.65
C VAL A 65 0.73 -7.13 5.11
#